data_AF-A0A7C4XI06-F1
#
_entry.id   AF-A0A7C4XI06-F1
#
_cell.length_a   1.000
_cell.length_b   1.000
_cell.length_c   1.000
_cell.angle_alpha   90.00
_cell.angle_beta   90.00
_cell.angle_gamma   90.00
#
_symmetry.space_group_name_H-M   'P 1'
#
loop_
_entity.id
_entity.type
_entity.pdbx_description
1 polymer ?
#
loop_
_entity_poly.entity_id
_entity_poly.type
_entity_poly.pdbx_seq_one_letter_code
_entity_poly.pdbx_strand_id
1 'polypeptide(L)' 'MPDFLLGMNAKIYQGAAAADASTLDPATLTEMGNVKDVTLSLEAGEADITTRANSGWRATAPTLRECS' A
#
# COMPACT_ATOMS: atom_id res chain seq x y z
N MET A 1 6.80 11.49 -19.96
CA MET A 1 5.61 10.84 -19.37
C MET A 1 5.94 9.36 -19.30
N PRO A 2 6.04 8.76 -18.12
CA PRO A 2 6.32 7.34 -18.00
C PRO A 2 5.10 6.53 -18.51
N ASP A 3 5.35 5.51 -19.31
CA ASP A 3 4.36 4.76 -20.12
C ASP A 3 3.68 3.61 -19.35
N PHE A 4 3.43 3.78 -18.04
CA PHE A 4 2.81 2.73 -17.23
C PHE A 4 1.29 2.90 -17.16
N LEU A 5 0.56 1.86 -17.56
CA LEU A 5 -0.89 1.76 -17.34
C LEU A 5 -1.13 1.19 -15.93
N LEU A 6 -1.82 1.97 -15.10
CA LEU A 6 -2.17 1.60 -13.73
C LEU A 6 -2.92 0.26 -13.73
N GLY A 7 -2.36 -0.75 -13.06
CA GLY A 7 -2.97 -2.08 -12.92
C GLY A 7 -2.70 -3.09 -14.05
N MET A 8 -1.91 -2.75 -15.09
CA MET A 8 -1.68 -3.66 -16.22
C MET A 8 -0.20 -4.05 -16.41
N ASN A 9 0.75 -3.22 -15.96
CA ASN A 9 2.20 -3.48 -16.03
C ASN A 9 2.87 -3.13 -14.70
N ALA A 10 2.66 -3.96 -13.66
CA ALA A 10 3.27 -3.73 -12.36
C ALA A 10 4.80 -3.88 -12.44
N LYS A 11 5.53 -2.84 -12.01
CA LYS A 11 6.99 -2.79 -11.93
C LYS A 11 7.41 -2.35 -10.53
N ILE A 12 8.52 -2.91 -10.04
CA ILE A 12 9.08 -2.55 -8.74
C ILE A 12 10.22 -1.55 -8.93
N TYR A 13 10.14 -0.44 -8.20
CA TYR A 13 11.14 0.62 -8.17
C TYR A 13 11.70 0.72 -6.75
N GLN A 14 13.03 0.78 -6.61
CA GLN A 14 13.72 0.91 -5.32
C GLN A 14 14.57 2.18 -5.24
N GLY A 15 14.69 2.77 -4.05
CA GLY A 15 15.49 3.97 -3.81
C GLY A 15 15.53 4.37 -2.34
N ALA A 16 16.03 5.59 -2.07
CA ALA A 16 16.12 6.13 -0.71
C ALA A 16 14.72 6.30 -0.09
N ALA A 17 14.63 6.10 1.23
CA ALA A 17 13.38 6.29 1.95
C ALA A 17 12.93 7.77 1.89
N ALA A 18 11.67 7.99 1.52
CA ALA A 18 11.02 9.29 1.59
C ALA A 18 10.01 9.29 2.75
N ALA A 19 9.94 10.40 3.49
CA ALA A 19 8.95 10.57 4.57
C ALA A 19 7.52 10.66 4.04
N ASP A 20 7.35 11.07 2.78
CA ASP A 20 6.08 11.16 2.10
C ASP A 20 6.19 10.45 0.75
N ALA A 21 5.44 9.36 0.59
CA ALA A 21 5.44 8.56 -0.63
C ALA A 21 4.92 9.34 -1.85
N SER A 22 4.12 10.41 -1.66
CA SER A 22 3.63 11.25 -2.74
C SER A 22 4.73 12.12 -3.38
N THR A 23 5.89 12.22 -2.74
CA THR A 23 7.07 12.97 -3.23
C THR A 23 8.04 12.12 -4.05
N LEU A 24 7.79 10.82 -4.16
CA LEU A 24 8.65 9.91 -4.91
C LEU A 24 8.48 10.14 -6.41
N ASP A 25 9.59 10.46 -7.09
CA ASP A 25 9.65 10.50 -8.56
C ASP A 25 10.23 9.18 -9.10
N PRO A 26 9.45 8.39 -9.86
CA PRO A 26 9.90 7.15 -10.47
C PRO A 26 11.16 7.29 -11.34
N ALA A 27 11.40 8.47 -11.94
CA ALA A 27 12.58 8.72 -12.77
C ALA A 27 13.89 8.71 -11.95
N THR A 28 13.79 8.90 -10.64
CA THR A 28 14.94 8.90 -9.72
C THR A 28 15.19 7.55 -9.06
N LEU A 29 14.30 6.58 -9.26
CA LEU A 29 14.33 5.26 -8.64
C LEU A 29 14.89 4.21 -9.61
N THR A 30 15.51 3.16 -9.07
CA THR A 30 16.05 2.07 -9.88
C THR A 30 14.97 1.03 -10.15
N GLU A 31 14.70 0.73 -11.42
CA GLU A 31 13.77 -0.33 -11.84
C GLU A 31 14.40 -1.71 -11.61
N MET A 32 13.65 -2.62 -10.98
CA MET A 32 14.05 -4.03 -10.85
C MET A 32 13.66 -4.80 -12.12
N GLY A 33 14.66 -5.22 -12.90
CA GLY A 33 14.44 -5.69 -14.28
C GLY A 33 13.99 -7.15 -14.46
N ASN A 34 13.98 -7.98 -13.42
CA ASN A 34 13.67 -9.42 -13.50
C ASN A 34 12.36 -9.79 -12.78
N VAL A 35 11.33 -8.98 -12.95
CA VAL A 35 10.05 -9.16 -12.27
C VAL A 35 9.04 -9.73 -13.26
N LYS A 36 8.58 -10.96 -13.03
CA LYS A 36 7.66 -11.66 -13.94
C LYS A 36 6.22 -11.72 -13.44
N ASP A 37 6.01 -11.72 -12.12
CA ASP A 37 4.70 -11.72 -11.47
C ASP A 37 4.77 -10.92 -10.16
N VAL A 38 4.18 -9.72 -10.13
CA VAL A 38 4.07 -8.90 -8.91
C VAL A 38 2.68 -9.05 -8.34
N THR A 39 2.61 -9.64 -7.16
CA THR A 39 1.43 -9.56 -6.30
C THR A 39 1.81 -8.73 -5.09
N LEU A 40 1.02 -7.70 -4.80
CA LEU A 40 1.17 -6.87 -3.60
C LEU A 40 -0.02 -7.15 -2.69
N SER A 41 0.24 -7.76 -1.54
CA SER A 41 -0.80 -8.05 -0.54
C SER A 41 -0.74 -6.99 0.55
N LEU A 42 -1.80 -6.19 0.65
CA LEU A 42 -1.95 -5.21 1.73
C LEU A 42 -3.02 -5.69 2.70
N GLU A 43 -2.65 -5.78 3.97
CA GLU A 43 -3.55 -6.22 5.04
C GLU A 43 -3.53 -5.18 6.17
N ALA A 44 -4.65 -5.09 6.89
CA ALA A 44 -4.75 -4.25 8.07
C ALA A 44 -5.34 -5.10 9.20
N GLY A 45 -4.70 -5.11 10.37
CA GLY A 45 -5.29 -5.71 11.55
C GLY A 45 -6.57 -4.97 11.93
N GLU A 46 -7.65 -5.68 12.26
CA GLU A 46 -8.89 -5.07 12.72
C GLU A 46 -9.02 -5.16 14.24
N ALA A 47 -9.34 -4.04 14.89
CA ALA A 47 -9.72 -4.01 16.29
C ALA A 47 -11.22 -3.74 16.45
N ASP A 48 -11.85 -4.51 17.33
CA ASP A 48 -13.23 -4.25 17.75
C ASP A 48 -13.25 -3.07 18.73
N ILE A 49 -13.93 -2.00 18.33
CA ILE A 49 -14.12 -0.80 19.13
C ILE A 49 -15.60 -0.58 19.47
N THR A 50 -16.40 -1.65 19.45
CA THR A 50 -17.82 -1.59 19.76
C THR A 50 -18.05 -1.07 21.17
N THR A 51 -18.80 0.02 21.28
CA THR A 51 -19.16 0.62 22.57
C THR A 51 -20.67 0.51 22.81
N ARG A 52 -21.08 0.54 24.08
CA ARG A 52 -22.51 0.57 24.48
C ARG A 52 -23.25 1.77 23.89
N ALA A 53 -22.56 2.89 23.70
CA ALA A 53 -23.11 4.10 23.11
C ALA A 53 -23.34 3.99 21.59
N ASN A 54 -22.87 2.92 20.94
CA ASN A 54 -22.97 2.75 19.50
C ASN A 54 -24.34 2.22 19.01
N SER A 55 -25.41 2.45 19.78
CA SER A 55 -26.79 2.13 19.40
C SER A 55 -27.01 0.71 18.83
N GLY A 56 -26.24 -0.28 19.32
CA GLY A 56 -26.32 -1.68 18.91
C GLY A 56 -25.57 -2.05 17.62
N TRP A 57 -24.80 -1.14 17.04
CA TRP A 57 -23.99 -1.41 15.84
C TRP A 57 -22.60 -1.91 16.21
N ARG A 58 -22.05 -2.81 15.38
CA ARG A 58 -20.64 -3.21 15.50
C ARG A 58 -19.75 -2.10 14.95
N ALA A 59 -18.67 -1.77 15.66
CA ALA A 59 -17.68 -0.79 15.22
C ALA A 59 -16.30 -1.44 15.14
N THR A 60 -15.62 -1.25 14.01
CA THR A 60 -14.30 -1.81 13.73
C THR A 60 -13.36 -0.69 13.31
N ALA A 61 -12.14 -0.68 13.85
CA ALA A 61 -11.10 0.26 13.46
C ALA A 61 -9.88 -0.48 12.91
N PRO A 62 -9.28 0.01 11.81
CA PRO A 62 -8.01 -0.52 11.32
C PRO A 62 -6.88 -0.16 12.29
N THR A 63 -5.97 -1.10 12.50
CA THR A 63 -4.81 -0.97 13.37
C THR A 63 -3.52 -0.94 12.54
N LEU A 64 -2.53 -1.77 12.88
CA LEU A 64 -1.29 -1.89 12.12
C LEU A 64 -1.61 -2.36 10.69
N ARG A 65 -0.99 -1.69 9.72
CA ARG A 65 -1.04 -2.05 8.31
C ARG A 65 0.24 -2.79 7.95
N GLU A 66 0.09 -3.93 7.30
CA GLU A 66 1.17 -4.79 6.86
C GLU A 66 1.11 -4.96 5.34
N CYS A 67 2.28 -5.21 4.76
CA CYS A 67 2.46 -5.31 3.31
C CYS A 67 3.54 -6.35 3.03
N SER A 68 3.22 -7.36 2.21
CA SER A 68 4.11 -8.46 1.81
C SER A 68 4.14 -8.64 0.31
#